data_AF-A0A9D6XN05-F1
#
_entry.id   AF-A0A9D6XN05-F1
#
_cell.length_a   1.000
_cell.length_b   1.000
_cell.length_c   1.000
_cell.angle_alpha   90.00
_cell.angle_beta   90.00
_cell.angle_gamma   90.00
#
_symmetry.space_group_name_H-M   'P 1'
#
loop_
_entity.id
_entity.type
_entity.pdbx_description
1 polymer ?
#
loop_
_entity_poly.entity_id
_entity_poly.type
_entity_poly.pdbx_seq_one_letter_code
_entity_poly.pdbx_strand_id
1 'polypeptide(L)'
;YHPEYRNTLSIPDFPRSYRTIYVGQEAALYPPLYYLLDLPFYNLAYDYNLVDRVELARFLSLVLGLGLAVAAYKIGRMVWPDKIMASALAVLVSFQPMISFVAAGIHPDNLLNFFSTLIIIVCLLVIKNGVKFKYLFWLVLLAFLGWQTKPSVIFLLPVAAAVVAWRWHGWPPAFLVLVVPAAAFFFRWPLPYMPYVGPDSPLANMDFGQYLAFRIPKLTFELWPWYWGVFKWLGITLPPLVMKIITRVAILAAIGLVIYFYRVFRAKKFTLEFKFLVFFLLSSFFYLLYLVLWDWRLMQSIGFSQGLQGRYLFPNVVPQMALLLAGLTVVKRFEKTAAILLVIGMVILNIVALHTVYVSY
;
A
#
# COMPACT_ATOMS: atom_id res chain seq x y z
N TYR A 1 -23.55 4.49 -19.68
CA TYR A 1 -24.64 5.08 -18.88
C TYR A 1 -25.67 5.65 -19.84
N HIS A 2 -26.84 5.01 -19.96
CA HIS A 2 -27.92 5.47 -20.83
C HIS A 2 -28.49 6.81 -20.30
N PRO A 3 -28.71 7.81 -21.16
CA PRO A 3 -29.22 9.13 -20.77
C PRO A 3 -30.64 9.09 -20.16
N GLU A 4 -31.37 7.99 -20.36
CA GLU A 4 -32.75 7.80 -19.91
C GLU A 4 -32.89 7.60 -18.38
N TYR A 5 -31.79 7.26 -17.69
CA TYR A 5 -31.77 7.07 -16.22
C TYR A 5 -31.38 8.33 -15.44
N ARG A 6 -31.10 9.46 -16.11
CA ARG A 6 -30.68 10.70 -15.42
C ARG A 6 -31.82 11.39 -14.67
N ASN A 7 -33.07 11.17 -15.05
CA ASN A 7 -34.19 12.03 -14.63
C ASN A 7 -35.31 11.31 -13.84
N THR A 8 -35.24 9.99 -13.63
CA THR A 8 -36.43 9.21 -13.20
C THR A 8 -36.34 8.53 -11.84
N LEU A 9 -35.18 8.44 -11.20
CA LEU A 9 -35.07 7.89 -9.85
C LEU A 9 -34.22 8.81 -8.98
N SER A 10 -34.85 9.42 -7.99
CA SER A 10 -34.09 9.94 -6.86
C SER A 10 -33.37 8.74 -6.23
N ILE A 11 -32.06 8.84 -5.98
CA ILE A 11 -31.23 7.76 -5.39
C ILE A 11 -31.89 7.08 -4.15
N PRO A 12 -32.69 7.78 -3.31
CA PRO A 12 -33.45 7.15 -2.23
C PRO A 12 -34.42 6.03 -2.63
N ASP A 13 -35.00 6.05 -3.84
CA ASP A 13 -36.18 5.25 -4.20
C ASP A 13 -35.88 3.92 -4.92
N PHE A 14 -34.64 3.42 -4.85
CA PHE A 14 -34.27 2.18 -5.52
C PHE A 14 -35.09 0.97 -5.03
N PRO A 15 -35.88 0.29 -5.89
CA PRO A 15 -36.76 -0.79 -5.47
C PRO A 15 -35.99 -1.98 -4.90
N ARG A 16 -36.56 -2.64 -3.87
CA ARG A 16 -35.92 -3.78 -3.20
C ARG A 16 -35.60 -4.95 -4.14
N SER A 17 -36.41 -5.16 -5.18
CA SER A 17 -36.24 -6.22 -6.18
C SER A 17 -34.93 -6.13 -6.97
N TYR A 18 -34.36 -4.93 -7.16
CA TYR A 18 -33.09 -4.74 -7.88
C TYR A 18 -31.87 -5.18 -7.06
N ARG A 19 -32.04 -5.41 -5.75
CA ARG A 19 -30.97 -5.72 -4.81
C ARG A 19 -30.48 -7.15 -4.86
N THR A 20 -31.13 -8.06 -5.58
CA THR A 20 -30.71 -9.47 -5.71
C THR A 20 -30.28 -9.83 -7.13
N ILE A 21 -30.67 -9.03 -8.12
CA ILE A 21 -30.47 -9.31 -9.55
C ILE A 21 -29.00 -9.13 -9.97
N TYR A 22 -28.27 -8.19 -9.34
CA TYR A 22 -26.89 -7.82 -9.74
C TYR A 22 -25.78 -8.29 -8.77
N VAL A 23 -26.11 -9.00 -7.69
CA VAL A 23 -25.21 -9.18 -6.52
C VAL A 23 -24.11 -10.21 -6.72
N GLY A 24 -24.32 -11.22 -7.56
CA GLY A 24 -23.40 -12.35 -7.68
C GLY A 24 -22.27 -12.18 -8.70
N GLN A 25 -22.55 -11.56 -9.85
CA GLN A 25 -21.65 -11.58 -11.01
C GLN A 25 -20.97 -10.25 -11.30
N GLU A 26 -21.57 -9.10 -10.94
CA GLU A 26 -21.00 -7.78 -11.25
C GLU A 26 -20.22 -7.15 -10.08
N ALA A 27 -20.54 -7.51 -8.83
CA ALA A 27 -20.08 -6.78 -7.66
C ALA A 27 -18.62 -7.08 -7.23
N ALA A 28 -17.98 -8.16 -7.69
CA ALA A 28 -16.55 -8.36 -7.39
C ALA A 28 -15.86 -9.34 -8.36
N LEU A 29 -15.12 -8.81 -9.34
CA LEU A 29 -13.92 -9.50 -9.87
C LEU A 29 -12.85 -9.69 -8.78
N TYR A 30 -13.07 -9.14 -7.58
CA TYR A 30 -12.20 -9.28 -6.42
C TYR A 30 -12.58 -10.49 -5.56
N PRO A 31 -11.60 -11.14 -4.92
CA PRO A 31 -11.84 -12.16 -3.91
C PRO A 31 -12.81 -11.71 -2.79
N PRO A 32 -13.58 -12.63 -2.19
CA PRO A 32 -14.80 -12.29 -1.46
C PRO A 32 -14.57 -11.78 -0.02
N LEU A 33 -13.39 -11.94 0.57
CA LEU A 33 -13.20 -11.77 2.02
C LEU A 33 -13.61 -10.39 2.53
N TYR A 34 -13.25 -9.33 1.80
CA TYR A 34 -13.61 -7.97 2.20
C TYR A 34 -15.12 -7.78 2.30
N TYR A 35 -15.85 -8.22 1.28
CA TYR A 35 -17.31 -8.07 1.22
C TYR A 35 -18.04 -9.00 2.21
N LEU A 36 -17.47 -10.17 2.50
CA LEU A 36 -17.98 -11.05 3.56
C LEU A 36 -17.85 -10.41 4.95
N LEU A 37 -16.75 -9.67 5.20
CA LEU A 37 -16.57 -8.92 6.45
C LEU A 37 -17.45 -7.68 6.52
N ASP A 38 -17.84 -7.11 5.38
CA ASP A 38 -18.72 -5.95 5.28
C ASP A 38 -20.21 -6.31 5.46
N LEU A 39 -20.57 -7.56 5.17
CA LEU A 39 -21.94 -8.06 5.20
C LEU A 39 -22.70 -7.77 6.51
N PRO A 40 -22.12 -7.90 7.72
CA PRO A 40 -22.81 -7.55 8.96
C PRO A 40 -23.23 -6.08 9.02
N PHE A 41 -22.36 -5.17 8.57
CA PHE A 41 -22.66 -3.73 8.53
C PHE A 41 -23.73 -3.43 7.49
N TYR A 42 -23.61 -4.02 6.31
CA TYR A 42 -24.63 -3.90 5.27
C TYR A 42 -26.01 -4.41 5.73
N ASN A 43 -26.05 -5.56 6.41
CA ASN A 43 -27.29 -6.19 6.87
C ASN A 43 -28.00 -5.38 7.96
N LEU A 44 -27.27 -4.70 8.84
CA LEU A 44 -27.85 -3.81 9.85
C LEU A 44 -28.62 -2.64 9.22
N ALA A 45 -28.21 -2.19 8.04
CA ALA A 45 -28.88 -1.14 7.28
C ALA A 45 -29.76 -1.67 6.13
N TYR A 46 -30.02 -2.98 6.05
CA TYR A 46 -30.63 -3.59 4.86
C TYR A 46 -31.98 -2.96 4.48
N ASP A 47 -32.82 -2.64 5.46
CA ASP A 47 -34.14 -2.04 5.23
C ASP A 47 -34.12 -0.55 4.90
N TYR A 48 -32.97 0.12 5.06
CA TYR A 48 -32.81 1.56 4.84
C TYR A 48 -32.51 1.91 3.37
N ASN A 49 -32.38 3.20 3.08
CA ASN A 49 -32.05 3.68 1.74
C ASN A 49 -30.60 3.31 1.36
N LEU A 50 -30.19 3.59 0.12
CA LEU A 50 -28.83 3.23 -0.36
C LEU A 50 -27.72 4.00 0.37
N VAL A 51 -27.97 5.26 0.73
CA VAL A 51 -26.99 6.12 1.40
C VAL A 51 -26.67 5.56 2.78
N ASP A 52 -27.69 5.25 3.58
CA ASP A 52 -27.55 4.69 4.93
C ASP A 52 -26.77 3.36 4.91
N ARG A 53 -27.02 2.51 3.90
CA ARG A 53 -26.29 1.25 3.70
C ARG A 53 -24.81 1.46 3.41
N VAL A 54 -24.50 2.40 2.53
CA VAL A 54 -23.11 2.76 2.18
C VAL A 54 -22.41 3.40 3.38
N GLU A 55 -23.09 4.26 4.13
CA GLU A 55 -22.53 4.87 5.33
C GLU A 55 -22.25 3.83 6.40
N LEU A 56 -23.14 2.87 6.63
CA LEU A 56 -22.92 1.83 7.62
C LEU A 56 -21.80 0.86 7.21
N ALA A 57 -21.71 0.49 5.94
CA ALA A 57 -20.60 -0.32 5.41
C ALA A 57 -19.22 0.37 5.57
N ARG A 58 -19.15 1.70 5.51
CA ARG A 58 -17.89 2.45 5.77
C ARG A 58 -17.36 2.27 7.19
N PHE A 59 -18.16 1.82 8.16
CA PHE A 59 -17.65 1.52 9.50
C PHE A 59 -16.59 0.42 9.48
N LEU A 60 -16.69 -0.59 8.60
CA LEU A 60 -15.64 -1.58 8.44
C LEU A 60 -14.33 -0.90 8.02
N SER A 61 -14.38 -0.01 7.02
CA SER A 61 -13.20 0.73 6.56
C SER A 61 -12.60 1.62 7.66
N LEU A 62 -13.44 2.24 8.50
CA LEU A 62 -13.00 2.99 9.67
C LEU A 62 -12.25 2.09 10.67
N VAL A 63 -12.82 0.92 11.01
CA VAL A 63 -12.18 -0.06 11.91
C VAL A 63 -10.84 -0.52 11.35
N LEU A 64 -10.75 -0.78 10.05
CA LEU A 64 -9.51 -1.17 9.38
C LEU A 64 -8.47 -0.02 9.36
N GLY A 65 -8.91 1.22 9.13
CA GLY A 65 -8.05 2.40 9.20
C GLY A 65 -7.48 2.64 10.60
N LEU A 66 -8.29 2.48 11.64
CA LEU A 66 -7.84 2.52 13.04
C LEU A 66 -6.87 1.38 13.35
N GLY A 67 -7.19 0.16 12.88
CA GLY A 67 -6.31 -1.00 12.99
C GLY A 67 -4.94 -0.76 12.35
N LEU A 68 -4.92 -0.15 11.17
CA LEU A 68 -3.69 0.23 10.47
C LEU A 68 -2.86 1.25 11.28
N ALA A 69 -3.50 2.27 11.86
CA ALA A 69 -2.83 3.25 12.72
C ALA A 69 -2.21 2.61 13.97
N VAL A 70 -2.95 1.70 14.63
CA VAL A 70 -2.47 0.93 15.78
C VAL A 70 -1.30 0.02 15.38
N ALA A 71 -1.38 -0.63 14.23
CA ALA A 71 -0.30 -1.46 13.71
C ALA A 71 0.96 -0.64 13.40
N ALA A 72 0.80 0.55 12.81
CA ALA A 72 1.89 1.50 12.58
C ALA A 72 2.54 1.96 13.89
N TYR A 73 1.76 2.27 14.93
CA TYR A 73 2.28 2.56 16.26
C TYR A 73 3.09 1.39 16.83
N LYS A 74 2.58 0.15 16.72
CA LYS A 74 3.27 -1.06 17.20
C LYS A 74 4.60 -1.25 16.46
N ILE A 75 4.63 -1.07 15.14
CA ILE A 75 5.88 -1.08 14.35
C ILE A 75 6.83 0.00 14.88
N GLY A 76 6.35 1.22 15.10
CA GLY A 76 7.13 2.31 15.66
C GLY A 76 7.75 1.97 17.01
N ARG A 77 7.01 1.30 17.91
CA ARG A 77 7.50 0.81 19.22
C ARG A 77 8.52 -0.31 19.11
N MET A 78 8.54 -1.06 18.01
CA MET A 78 9.58 -2.05 17.75
C MET A 78 10.85 -1.38 17.26
N VAL A 79 10.73 -0.40 16.37
CA VAL A 79 11.86 0.29 15.73
C VAL A 79 12.53 1.27 16.67
N TRP A 80 11.77 2.13 17.34
CA TRP A 80 12.29 3.16 18.23
C TRP A 80 11.84 2.93 19.68
N PRO A 81 12.74 3.12 20.67
CA PRO A 81 12.38 3.05 22.08
C PRO A 81 11.50 4.22 22.52
N ASP A 82 11.61 5.37 21.85
CA ASP A 82 10.88 6.60 22.16
C ASP A 82 9.41 6.51 21.75
N LYS A 83 8.49 6.96 22.62
CA LYS A 83 7.04 6.91 22.37
C LYS A 83 6.59 7.95 21.34
N ILE A 84 7.26 9.11 21.28
CA ILE A 84 6.93 10.19 20.34
C ILE A 84 7.23 9.72 18.92
N MET A 85 8.36 9.06 18.69
CA MET A 85 8.69 8.48 17.37
C MET A 85 7.65 7.44 16.91
N ALA A 86 7.20 6.58 17.83
CA ALA A 86 6.18 5.59 17.50
C ALA A 86 4.82 6.23 17.19
N SER A 87 4.40 7.23 17.98
CA SER A 87 3.19 8.01 17.69
C SER A 87 3.31 8.81 16.41
N ALA A 88 4.49 9.35 16.11
CA ALA A 88 4.74 10.06 14.87
C ALA A 88 4.52 9.14 13.67
N LEU A 89 5.10 7.93 13.66
CA LEU A 89 4.85 6.96 12.59
C LEU A 89 3.35 6.65 12.41
N ALA A 90 2.61 6.46 13.51
CA ALA A 90 1.18 6.22 13.44
C ALA A 90 0.43 7.38 12.78
N VAL A 91 0.74 8.63 13.16
CA VAL A 91 0.16 9.83 12.55
C VAL A 91 0.55 9.98 11.09
N LEU A 92 1.82 9.72 10.73
CA LEU A 92 2.26 9.78 9.32
C LEU A 92 1.45 8.83 8.45
N VAL A 93 1.16 7.64 8.94
CA VAL A 93 0.39 6.65 8.19
C VAL A 93 -1.10 7.02 8.16
N SER A 94 -1.69 7.38 9.30
CA SER A 94 -3.14 7.61 9.40
C SER A 94 -3.59 8.92 8.74
N PHE A 95 -2.72 9.93 8.70
CA PHE A 95 -2.97 11.22 8.04
C PHE A 95 -2.32 11.32 6.66
N GLN A 96 -1.75 10.23 6.13
CA GLN A 96 -1.33 10.19 4.73
C GLN A 96 -2.57 10.45 3.85
N PRO A 97 -2.62 11.52 3.03
CA PRO A 97 -3.90 12.02 2.51
C PRO A 97 -4.68 11.01 1.66
N MET A 98 -3.97 10.26 0.84
CA MET A 98 -4.59 9.28 -0.06
C MET A 98 -4.99 7.99 0.69
N ILE A 99 -4.27 7.59 1.75
CA ILE A 99 -4.70 6.53 2.67
C ILE A 99 -5.99 6.94 3.38
N SER A 100 -6.05 8.14 3.95
CA SER A 100 -7.26 8.62 4.64
C SER A 100 -8.45 8.68 3.69
N PHE A 101 -8.23 9.15 2.45
CA PHE A 101 -9.26 9.20 1.42
C PHE A 101 -9.77 7.81 1.03
N VAL A 102 -8.87 6.85 0.78
CA VAL A 102 -9.25 5.46 0.44
C VAL A 102 -9.92 4.76 1.63
N ALA A 103 -9.47 5.04 2.85
CA ALA A 103 -10.06 4.52 4.09
C ALA A 103 -11.48 5.05 4.36
N ALA A 104 -11.87 6.19 3.78
CA ALA A 104 -13.24 6.70 3.87
C ALA A 104 -14.21 5.98 2.91
N GLY A 105 -13.70 5.25 1.92
CA GLY A 105 -14.50 4.49 0.95
C GLY A 105 -14.72 3.02 1.36
N ILE A 106 -15.67 2.36 0.69
CA ILE A 106 -15.84 0.90 0.74
C ILE A 106 -14.91 0.32 -0.32
N HIS A 107 -13.76 -0.23 0.10
CA HIS A 107 -12.75 -0.71 -0.83
C HIS A 107 -11.86 -1.82 -0.22
N PRO A 108 -11.58 -2.92 -0.95
CA PRO A 108 -10.75 -4.02 -0.45
C PRO A 108 -9.30 -3.64 -0.12
N ASP A 109 -8.79 -2.53 -0.69
CA ASP A 109 -7.43 -2.04 -0.40
C ASP A 109 -7.22 -1.74 1.09
N ASN A 110 -8.27 -1.33 1.82
CA ASN A 110 -8.17 -1.07 3.26
C ASN A 110 -7.76 -2.33 4.03
N LEU A 111 -8.41 -3.45 3.71
CA LEU A 111 -8.13 -4.74 4.32
C LEU A 111 -6.78 -5.30 3.86
N LEU A 112 -6.43 -5.12 2.57
CA LEU A 112 -5.11 -5.50 2.06
C LEU A 112 -3.99 -4.75 2.78
N ASN A 113 -4.09 -3.43 2.93
CA ASN A 113 -3.09 -2.60 3.60
C ASN A 113 -2.93 -3.01 5.07
N PHE A 114 -4.04 -3.33 5.73
CA PHE A 114 -4.02 -3.84 7.10
C PHE A 114 -3.31 -5.20 7.21
N PHE A 115 -3.69 -6.20 6.41
CA PHE A 115 -3.02 -7.51 6.42
C PHE A 115 -1.55 -7.43 6.03
N SER A 116 -1.22 -6.60 5.04
CA SER A 116 0.17 -6.35 4.63
C SER A 116 1.01 -5.78 5.78
N THR A 117 0.43 -4.85 6.55
CA THR A 117 1.08 -4.29 7.74
C THR A 117 1.23 -5.34 8.85
N LEU A 118 0.26 -6.24 9.03
CA LEU A 118 0.40 -7.36 9.97
C LEU A 118 1.50 -8.35 9.52
N ILE A 119 1.62 -8.64 8.23
CA ILE A 119 2.74 -9.45 7.68
C ILE A 119 4.07 -8.77 8.01
N ILE A 120 4.19 -7.46 7.80
CA ILE A 120 5.37 -6.66 8.15
C ILE A 120 5.68 -6.79 9.65
N ILE A 121 4.68 -6.70 10.54
CA ILE A 121 4.86 -6.93 12.00
C ILE A 121 5.45 -8.32 12.27
N VAL A 122 4.91 -9.37 11.65
CA VAL A 122 5.41 -10.73 11.87
C VAL A 122 6.85 -10.87 11.35
N CYS A 123 7.20 -10.27 10.21
CA CYS A 123 8.57 -10.20 9.72
C CYS A 123 9.50 -9.52 10.74
N LEU A 124 9.11 -8.38 11.32
CA LEU A 124 9.90 -7.71 12.37
C LEU A 124 10.07 -8.59 13.62
N LEU A 125 9.03 -9.34 14.00
CA LEU A 125 9.11 -10.29 15.11
C LEU A 125 10.07 -11.45 14.82
N VAL A 126 10.15 -11.92 13.58
CA VAL A 126 11.13 -12.93 13.13
C VAL A 126 12.55 -12.37 13.16
N ILE A 127 12.75 -11.14 12.69
CA ILE A 127 14.06 -10.47 12.76
C ILE A 127 14.50 -10.32 14.22
N LYS A 128 13.61 -9.83 15.10
CA LYS A 128 13.90 -9.60 16.53
C LYS A 128 14.11 -10.88 17.32
N ASN A 129 13.21 -11.85 17.17
CA ASN A 129 13.11 -13.00 18.07
C ASN A 129 13.54 -14.34 17.43
N GLY A 130 13.99 -14.32 16.18
CA GLY A 130 14.26 -15.53 15.40
C GLY A 130 13.00 -16.19 14.84
N VAL A 131 13.19 -17.23 14.05
CA VAL A 131 12.09 -18.00 13.46
C VAL A 131 11.44 -18.87 14.54
N LYS A 132 10.12 -18.78 14.67
CA LYS A 132 9.30 -19.62 15.56
C LYS A 132 8.10 -20.11 14.78
N PHE A 133 7.62 -21.32 15.10
CA PHE A 133 6.45 -21.91 14.41
C PHE A 133 5.24 -20.98 14.40
N LYS A 134 4.95 -20.31 15.53
CA LYS A 134 3.87 -19.32 15.61
C LYS A 134 3.99 -18.20 14.57
N TYR A 135 5.19 -17.73 14.24
CA TYR A 135 5.38 -16.68 13.25
C TYR A 135 5.15 -17.20 11.83
N LEU A 136 5.61 -18.43 11.54
CA LEU A 136 5.36 -19.08 10.26
C LEU A 136 3.86 -19.30 10.04
N PHE A 137 3.14 -19.78 11.06
CA PHE A 137 1.69 -19.93 11.04
C PHE A 137 1.00 -18.60 10.70
N TRP A 138 1.34 -17.52 11.41
CA TRP A 138 0.75 -16.20 11.14
C TRP A 138 1.09 -15.66 9.75
N LEU A 139 2.32 -15.88 9.25
CA LEU A 139 2.68 -15.49 7.88
C LEU A 139 1.81 -16.21 6.83
N VAL A 140 1.64 -17.53 6.96
CA VAL A 140 0.81 -18.32 6.03
C VAL A 140 -0.65 -17.92 6.12
N LEU A 141 -1.19 -17.77 7.33
CA LEU A 141 -2.58 -17.37 7.53
C LEU A 141 -2.85 -15.96 6.97
N LEU A 142 -2.01 -14.99 7.27
CA LEU A 142 -2.17 -13.61 6.77
C LEU A 142 -1.97 -13.52 5.25
N ALA A 143 -1.05 -14.31 4.69
CA ALA A 143 -0.87 -14.43 3.25
C ALA A 143 -2.14 -14.97 2.57
N PHE A 144 -2.72 -16.03 3.13
CA PHE A 144 -3.96 -16.62 2.63
C PHE A 144 -5.13 -15.63 2.71
N LEU A 145 -5.34 -14.98 3.86
CA LEU A 145 -6.40 -13.98 4.03
C LEU A 145 -6.18 -12.76 3.12
N GLY A 146 -4.93 -12.31 2.99
CA GLY A 146 -4.56 -11.25 2.04
C GLY A 146 -4.88 -11.64 0.59
N TRP A 147 -4.63 -12.89 0.20
CA TRP A 147 -4.95 -13.40 -1.14
C TRP A 147 -6.46 -13.42 -1.37
N GLN A 148 -7.23 -13.84 -0.35
CA GLN A 148 -8.69 -13.79 -0.35
C GLN A 148 -9.27 -12.36 -0.29
N THR A 149 -8.43 -11.34 -0.16
CA THR A 149 -8.79 -9.92 -0.28
C THR A 149 -8.38 -9.36 -1.64
N LYS A 150 -7.10 -9.52 -2.00
CA LYS A 150 -6.54 -9.07 -3.27
C LYS A 150 -5.28 -9.89 -3.62
N PRO A 151 -5.16 -10.42 -4.84
CA PRO A 151 -4.01 -11.24 -5.23
C PRO A 151 -2.65 -10.54 -5.10
N SER A 152 -2.62 -9.20 -5.14
CA SER A 152 -1.39 -8.40 -5.02
C SER A 152 -0.64 -8.56 -3.69
N VAL A 153 -1.23 -9.19 -2.67
CA VAL A 153 -0.47 -9.58 -1.46
C VAL A 153 0.71 -10.49 -1.79
N ILE A 154 0.65 -11.22 -2.93
CA ILE A 154 1.70 -12.14 -3.36
C ILE A 154 3.06 -11.47 -3.48
N PHE A 155 3.10 -10.16 -3.77
CA PHE A 155 4.33 -9.39 -3.88
C PHE A 155 5.07 -9.24 -2.54
N LEU A 156 4.42 -9.47 -1.40
CA LEU A 156 5.05 -9.48 -0.08
C LEU A 156 5.58 -10.86 0.32
N LEU A 157 5.14 -11.95 -0.31
CA LEU A 157 5.54 -13.30 0.10
C LEU A 157 7.03 -13.58 -0.10
N PRO A 158 7.66 -13.20 -1.22
CA PRO A 158 9.12 -13.31 -1.35
C PRO A 158 9.86 -12.53 -0.28
N VAL A 159 9.36 -11.34 0.07
CA VAL A 159 9.96 -10.49 1.12
C VAL A 159 9.85 -11.17 2.49
N ALA A 160 8.69 -11.74 2.84
CA ALA A 160 8.50 -12.48 4.07
C ALA A 160 9.35 -13.75 4.14
N ALA A 161 9.40 -14.51 3.04
CA ALA A 161 10.21 -15.72 2.93
C ALA A 161 11.71 -15.41 3.03
N ALA A 162 12.17 -14.30 2.44
CA ALA A 162 13.55 -13.85 2.54
C ALA A 162 13.95 -13.52 3.99
N VAL A 163 13.04 -12.95 4.79
CA VAL A 163 13.30 -12.72 6.23
C VAL A 163 13.48 -14.03 6.98
N VAL A 164 12.67 -15.05 6.67
CA VAL A 164 12.80 -16.38 7.29
C VAL A 164 14.12 -17.04 6.87
N ALA A 165 14.41 -17.05 5.57
CA ALA A 165 15.65 -17.60 5.00
C ALA A 165 16.88 -16.89 5.57
N TRP A 166 16.82 -15.57 5.74
CA TRP A 166 17.89 -14.77 6.33
C TRP A 166 18.21 -15.23 7.75
N ARG A 167 17.19 -15.53 8.53
CA ARG A 167 17.36 -15.95 9.93
C ARG A 167 17.82 -17.40 10.07
N TRP A 168 17.53 -18.28 9.10
CA TRP A 168 18.01 -19.66 9.11
C TRP A 168 19.41 -19.83 8.51
N HIS A 169 19.69 -19.19 7.38
CA HIS A 169 20.88 -19.49 6.57
C HIS A 169 21.73 -18.25 6.23
N GLY A 170 21.41 -17.08 6.77
CA GLY A 170 22.13 -15.84 6.48
C GLY A 170 21.71 -15.17 5.16
N TRP A 171 22.48 -14.16 4.74
CA TRP A 171 22.09 -13.25 3.66
C TRP A 171 22.02 -13.86 2.24
N PRO A 172 22.96 -14.72 1.79
CA PRO A 172 22.94 -15.19 0.41
C PRO A 172 21.65 -15.96 0.04
N PRO A 173 21.15 -16.89 0.88
CA PRO A 173 19.88 -17.57 0.59
C PRO A 173 18.66 -16.65 0.66
N ALA A 174 18.67 -15.66 1.57
CA ALA A 174 17.60 -14.65 1.63
C ALA A 174 17.49 -13.84 0.35
N PHE A 175 18.63 -13.46 -0.23
CA PHE A 175 18.67 -12.73 -1.49
C PHE A 175 18.15 -13.58 -2.66
N LEU A 176 18.52 -14.86 -2.71
CA LEU A 176 17.99 -15.78 -3.72
C LEU A 176 16.46 -15.90 -3.64
N VAL A 177 15.89 -15.94 -2.44
CA VAL A 177 14.42 -15.99 -2.24
C VAL A 177 13.72 -14.72 -2.75
N LEU A 178 14.41 -13.57 -2.81
CA LEU A 178 13.87 -12.34 -3.42
C LEU A 178 13.99 -12.38 -4.95
N VAL A 179 15.13 -12.82 -5.46
CA VAL A 179 15.45 -12.75 -6.89
C VAL A 179 14.77 -13.87 -7.68
N VAL A 180 14.66 -15.09 -7.15
CA VAL A 180 14.10 -16.24 -7.88
C VAL A 180 12.63 -16.01 -8.26
N PRO A 181 11.72 -15.56 -7.38
CA PRO A 181 10.36 -15.23 -7.78
C PRO A 181 10.30 -14.08 -8.79
N ALA A 182 11.19 -13.08 -8.66
CA ALA A 182 11.28 -11.98 -9.64
C ALA A 182 11.69 -12.52 -11.02
N ALA A 183 12.65 -13.46 -11.04
CA ALA A 183 13.06 -14.18 -12.24
C ALA A 183 11.94 -15.08 -12.77
N ALA A 184 11.16 -15.76 -11.92
CA ALA A 184 10.03 -16.58 -12.37
C ALA A 184 8.92 -15.74 -13.02
N PHE A 185 8.62 -14.56 -12.46
CA PHE A 185 7.77 -13.55 -13.12
C PHE A 185 8.36 -13.13 -14.46
N PHE A 186 9.68 -12.98 -14.53
CA PHE A 186 10.40 -12.63 -15.75
C PHE A 186 10.33 -13.72 -16.83
N PHE A 187 10.39 -14.99 -16.44
CA PHE A 187 10.34 -16.16 -17.34
C PHE A 187 8.93 -16.64 -17.69
N ARG A 188 7.95 -15.74 -17.65
CA ARG A 188 6.60 -15.95 -18.20
C ARG A 188 5.70 -16.95 -17.48
N TRP A 189 5.69 -16.95 -16.14
CA TRP A 189 4.59 -17.62 -15.42
C TRP A 189 3.22 -17.09 -15.93
N PRO A 190 2.24 -17.97 -16.24
CA PRO A 190 0.95 -17.53 -16.77
C PRO A 190 0.21 -16.70 -15.74
N LEU A 191 -0.26 -15.52 -16.14
CA LEU A 191 -1.12 -14.71 -15.28
C LEU A 191 -2.50 -15.36 -15.24
N PRO A 192 -3.04 -15.68 -14.05
CA PRO A 192 -4.35 -16.28 -13.96
C PRO A 192 -5.42 -15.27 -14.42
N TYR A 193 -6.36 -15.72 -15.25
CA TYR A 193 -7.58 -15.01 -15.66
C TYR A 193 -7.42 -13.78 -16.57
N MET A 194 -6.35 -13.71 -17.38
CA MET A 194 -6.20 -12.60 -18.34
C MET A 194 -6.22 -13.10 -19.79
N PRO A 195 -7.07 -12.52 -20.65
CA PRO A 195 -7.09 -12.88 -22.06
C PRO A 195 -5.77 -12.48 -22.70
N TYR A 196 -5.12 -13.40 -23.40
CA TYR A 196 -3.93 -13.09 -24.16
C TYR A 196 -4.31 -12.35 -25.43
N VAL A 197 -3.69 -11.21 -25.69
CA VAL A 197 -3.72 -10.56 -26.99
C VAL A 197 -3.10 -11.51 -28.01
N GLY A 198 -3.62 -11.45 -29.23
CA GLY A 198 -3.09 -12.24 -30.33
C GLY A 198 -1.58 -11.99 -30.50
N PRO A 199 -0.82 -12.99 -31.01
CA PRO A 199 0.61 -12.86 -31.28
C PRO A 199 0.98 -11.65 -32.15
N ASP A 200 0.02 -11.17 -32.94
CA ASP A 200 0.14 -10.02 -33.83
C ASP A 200 0.16 -8.67 -33.11
N SER A 201 -0.17 -8.63 -31.81
CA SER A 201 -0.06 -7.40 -31.03
C SER A 201 1.41 -7.03 -30.84
N PRO A 202 1.84 -5.81 -31.21
CA PRO A 202 3.22 -5.36 -30.99
C PRO A 202 3.61 -5.36 -29.51
N LEU A 203 2.62 -5.41 -28.61
CA LEU A 203 2.83 -5.45 -27.16
C LEU A 203 3.07 -6.87 -26.63
N ALA A 204 2.61 -7.90 -27.33
CA ALA A 204 2.82 -9.30 -26.93
C ALA A 204 4.32 -9.66 -26.88
N ASN A 205 5.10 -9.06 -27.78
CA ASN A 205 6.54 -9.28 -27.92
C ASN A 205 7.41 -8.19 -27.29
N MET A 206 6.80 -7.22 -26.58
CA MET A 206 7.55 -6.13 -25.94
C MET A 206 8.51 -6.69 -24.89
N ASP A 207 9.81 -6.49 -25.08
CA ASP A 207 10.80 -6.89 -24.10
C ASP A 207 10.78 -5.97 -22.86
N PHE A 208 11.41 -6.41 -21.77
CA PHE A 208 11.39 -5.64 -20.52
C PHE A 208 12.15 -4.30 -20.63
N GLY A 209 13.19 -4.23 -21.46
CA GLY A 209 13.96 -3.01 -21.70
C GLY A 209 13.14 -1.95 -22.44
N GLN A 210 12.43 -2.35 -23.50
CA GLN A 210 11.47 -1.53 -24.23
C GLN A 210 10.35 -1.03 -23.31
N TYR A 211 9.81 -1.93 -22.48
CA TYR A 211 8.82 -1.57 -21.47
C TYR A 211 9.38 -0.53 -20.49
N LEU A 212 10.58 -0.74 -19.94
CA LEU A 212 11.20 0.22 -19.02
C LEU A 212 11.48 1.57 -19.69
N ALA A 213 11.98 1.59 -20.93
CA ALA A 213 12.20 2.82 -21.68
C ALA A 213 10.89 3.60 -21.88
N PHE A 214 9.79 2.90 -22.15
CA PHE A 214 8.45 3.48 -22.22
C PHE A 214 7.92 3.96 -20.86
N ARG A 215 8.20 3.20 -19.79
CA ARG A 215 7.59 3.38 -18.47
C ARG A 215 8.32 4.39 -17.58
N ILE A 216 9.65 4.38 -17.55
CA ILE A 216 10.47 5.21 -16.65
C ILE A 216 10.09 6.69 -16.72
N PRO A 217 9.93 7.32 -17.91
CA PRO A 217 9.54 8.73 -17.98
C PRO A 217 8.18 9.02 -17.35
N LYS A 218 7.28 8.02 -17.30
CA LYS A 218 5.91 8.14 -16.75
C LYS A 218 5.82 7.77 -15.28
N LEU A 219 6.70 6.89 -14.79
CA LEU A 219 6.69 6.40 -13.41
C LEU A 219 6.71 7.53 -12.40
N THR A 220 7.49 8.58 -12.63
CA THR A 220 7.56 9.71 -11.70
C THR A 220 6.25 10.50 -11.65
N PHE A 221 5.62 10.75 -12.80
CA PHE A 221 4.36 11.48 -12.91
C PHE A 221 3.15 10.65 -12.47
N GLU A 222 3.21 9.33 -12.56
CA GLU A 222 2.13 8.44 -12.12
C GLU A 222 2.29 8.04 -10.64
N LEU A 223 3.47 7.57 -10.21
CA LEU A 223 3.62 7.10 -8.84
C LEU A 223 3.56 8.26 -7.84
N TRP A 224 4.27 9.36 -8.10
CA TRP A 224 4.48 10.38 -7.08
C TRP A 224 3.20 11.13 -6.71
N PRO A 225 2.44 11.75 -7.66
CA PRO A 225 1.20 12.44 -7.31
C PRO A 225 0.15 11.50 -6.75
N TRP A 226 0.00 10.30 -7.32
CA TRP A 226 -1.01 9.33 -6.88
C TRP A 226 -0.72 8.73 -5.53
N TYR A 227 0.55 8.64 -5.14
CA TYR A 227 0.91 8.20 -3.81
C TYR A 227 0.39 9.20 -2.78
N TRP A 228 0.47 10.51 -3.06
CA TRP A 228 0.13 11.57 -2.12
C TRP A 228 -1.30 12.07 -2.18
N GLY A 229 -1.92 12.16 -3.36
CA GLY A 229 -3.28 12.70 -3.47
C GLY A 229 -3.72 12.97 -4.90
N VAL A 230 -4.13 11.90 -5.60
CA VAL A 230 -4.97 11.98 -6.80
C VAL A 230 -6.34 11.43 -6.40
N PHE A 231 -7.30 12.34 -6.21
CA PHE A 231 -8.62 12.06 -5.66
C PHE A 231 -9.69 11.99 -6.76
N LYS A 232 -10.87 11.47 -6.37
CA LYS A 232 -11.98 11.12 -7.28
C LYS A 232 -11.50 10.18 -8.41
N TRP A 233 -12.26 10.07 -9.49
CA TRP A 233 -11.89 9.33 -10.69
C TRP A 233 -10.83 10.10 -11.50
N LEU A 234 -9.68 10.34 -10.86
CA LEU A 234 -8.44 10.88 -11.42
C LEU A 234 -8.45 12.37 -11.76
N GLY A 235 -9.50 13.08 -11.32
CA GLY A 235 -9.73 14.47 -11.71
C GLY A 235 -9.09 15.51 -10.81
N ILE A 236 -8.68 15.17 -9.59
CA ILE A 236 -8.28 16.17 -8.59
C ILE A 236 -6.92 15.83 -8.02
N THR A 237 -5.99 16.76 -8.15
CA THR A 237 -4.63 16.64 -7.62
C THR A 237 -4.38 17.69 -6.55
N LEU A 238 -3.42 17.43 -5.66
CA LEU A 238 -2.96 18.43 -4.70
C LEU A 238 -2.36 19.65 -5.41
N PRO A 239 -2.51 20.87 -4.84
CA PRO A 239 -1.92 22.07 -5.42
C PRO A 239 -0.42 21.92 -5.71
N PRO A 240 0.12 22.47 -6.82
CA PRO A 240 1.53 22.29 -7.20
C PRO A 240 2.52 22.70 -6.11
N LEU A 241 2.20 23.74 -5.33
CA LEU A 241 3.04 24.18 -4.20
C LEU A 241 3.16 23.10 -3.12
N VAL A 242 2.04 22.45 -2.78
CA VAL A 242 1.99 21.37 -1.78
C VAL A 242 2.84 20.19 -2.26
N MET A 243 2.70 19.79 -3.53
CA MET A 243 3.52 18.74 -4.11
C MET A 243 5.02 19.08 -4.10
N LYS A 244 5.41 20.33 -4.38
CA LYS A 244 6.81 20.78 -4.29
C LYS A 244 7.35 20.66 -2.86
N ILE A 245 6.55 21.01 -1.85
CA ILE A 245 6.93 20.88 -0.44
C ILE A 245 7.14 19.41 -0.07
N ILE A 246 6.17 18.54 -0.40
CA ILE A 246 6.26 17.10 -0.16
C ILE A 246 7.53 16.50 -0.79
N THR A 247 7.81 16.84 -2.06
CA THR A 247 9.02 16.38 -2.75
C THR A 247 10.30 16.81 -2.04
N ARG A 248 10.39 18.07 -1.60
CA ARG A 248 11.56 18.56 -0.85
C ARG A 248 11.74 17.84 0.48
N VAL A 249 10.66 17.62 1.22
CA VAL A 249 10.69 16.87 2.49
C VAL A 249 11.16 15.43 2.25
N ALA A 250 10.66 14.77 1.21
CA ALA A 250 11.09 13.42 0.86
C ALA A 250 12.57 13.34 0.42
N ILE A 251 13.06 14.32 -0.34
CA ILE A 251 14.48 14.42 -0.71
C ILE A 251 15.35 14.60 0.54
N LEU A 252 14.97 15.50 1.45
CA LEU A 252 15.68 15.70 2.72
C LEU A 252 15.69 14.41 3.57
N ALA A 253 14.56 13.69 3.61
CA ALA A 253 14.48 12.39 4.27
C ALA A 253 15.44 11.37 3.64
N ALA A 254 15.47 11.29 2.31
CA ALA A 254 16.37 10.39 1.59
C ALA A 254 17.86 10.70 1.88
N ILE A 255 18.25 11.98 1.86
CA ILE A 255 19.60 12.43 2.22
C ILE A 255 19.92 12.04 3.67
N GLY A 256 19.00 12.29 4.59
CA GLY A 256 19.17 11.93 6.00
C GLY A 256 19.32 10.43 6.22
N LEU A 257 18.59 9.61 5.45
CA LEU A 257 18.70 8.16 5.48
C LEU A 257 20.06 7.67 4.96
N VAL A 258 20.58 8.28 3.89
CA VAL A 258 21.95 8.00 3.40
C VAL A 258 23.00 8.33 4.46
N ILE A 259 22.87 9.49 5.11
CA ILE A 259 23.77 9.90 6.21
C ILE A 259 23.68 8.90 7.37
N TYR A 260 22.48 8.46 7.74
CA TYR A 260 22.26 7.45 8.78
C TYR A 260 23.03 6.16 8.46
N PHE A 261 22.80 5.61 7.26
CA PHE A 261 23.46 4.37 6.85
C PHE A 261 24.98 4.53 6.80
N TYR A 262 25.49 5.62 6.23
CA TYR A 262 26.92 5.92 6.21
C TYR A 262 27.53 5.92 7.62
N ARG A 263 26.88 6.58 8.59
CA ARG A 263 27.33 6.61 9.99
C ARG A 263 27.35 5.21 10.61
N VAL A 264 26.32 4.39 10.37
CA VAL A 264 26.24 3.02 10.88
C VAL A 264 27.35 2.15 10.30
N PHE A 265 27.58 2.21 8.98
CA PHE A 265 28.64 1.46 8.31
C PHE A 265 30.03 1.87 8.79
N ARG A 266 30.28 3.18 8.91
CA ARG A 266 31.55 3.71 9.44
C ARG A 266 31.80 3.25 10.89
N ALA A 267 30.75 3.22 11.71
CA ALA A 267 30.83 2.78 13.10
C ALA A 267 30.81 1.25 13.30
N LYS A 268 30.47 0.47 12.26
CA LYS A 268 30.23 -0.99 12.30
C LYS A 268 29.23 -1.43 13.38
N LYS A 269 28.27 -0.56 13.74
CA LYS A 269 27.26 -0.82 14.79
C LYS A 269 25.91 -1.18 14.20
N PHE A 270 25.73 -2.44 13.82
CA PHE A 270 24.49 -2.96 13.21
C PHE A 270 23.41 -3.26 14.27
N THR A 271 22.78 -2.21 14.79
CA THR A 271 21.69 -2.31 15.78
C THR A 271 20.44 -3.00 15.22
N LEU A 272 19.49 -3.34 16.10
CA LEU A 272 18.20 -3.87 15.68
C LEU A 272 17.41 -2.84 14.84
N GLU A 273 17.48 -1.57 15.20
CA GLU A 273 16.91 -0.45 14.43
C GLU A 273 17.43 -0.47 12.98
N PHE A 274 18.75 -0.57 12.79
CA PHE A 274 19.36 -0.66 11.46
C PHE A 274 18.81 -1.85 10.66
N LYS A 275 18.69 -3.04 11.28
CA LYS A 275 18.15 -4.24 10.62
C LYS A 275 16.71 -4.03 10.15
N PHE A 276 15.88 -3.35 10.94
CA PHE A 276 14.51 -3.03 10.56
C PHE A 276 14.45 -2.01 9.42
N LEU A 277 15.29 -0.97 9.43
CA LEU A 277 15.34 0.02 8.35
C LEU A 277 15.84 -0.60 7.03
N VAL A 278 16.84 -1.50 7.08
CA VAL A 278 17.27 -2.27 5.90
C VAL A 278 16.12 -3.14 5.38
N PHE A 279 15.40 -3.83 6.28
CA PHE A 279 14.23 -4.61 5.88
C PHE A 279 13.14 -3.75 5.23
N PHE A 280 12.83 -2.57 5.77
CA PHE A 280 11.85 -1.65 5.18
C PHE A 280 12.27 -1.18 3.79
N LEU A 281 13.56 -0.88 3.60
CA LEU A 281 14.10 -0.46 2.30
C LEU A 281 13.96 -1.59 1.27
N LEU A 282 14.37 -2.80 1.62
CA LEU A 282 14.28 -3.97 0.74
C LEU A 282 12.83 -4.36 0.46
N SER A 283 11.96 -4.36 1.47
CA SER A 283 10.53 -4.63 1.31
C SER A 283 9.90 -3.66 0.32
N SER A 284 10.17 -2.36 0.47
CA SER A 284 9.63 -1.33 -0.42
C SER A 284 10.17 -1.46 -1.85
N PHE A 285 11.47 -1.72 -2.00
CA PHE A 285 12.11 -1.89 -3.30
C PHE A 285 11.58 -3.12 -4.05
N PHE A 286 11.60 -4.30 -3.42
CA PHE A 286 11.16 -5.53 -4.07
C PHE A 286 9.67 -5.52 -4.36
N TYR A 287 8.85 -4.95 -3.49
CA TYR A 287 7.43 -4.78 -3.76
C TYR A 287 7.17 -3.89 -4.99
N LEU A 288 7.89 -2.77 -5.13
CA LEU A 288 7.83 -1.94 -6.34
C LEU A 288 8.32 -2.72 -7.58
N LEU A 289 9.41 -3.47 -7.46
CA LEU A 289 9.92 -4.31 -8.54
C LEU A 289 8.87 -5.32 -9.01
N TYR A 290 8.20 -6.02 -8.09
CA TYR A 290 7.14 -6.97 -8.44
C TYR A 290 5.94 -6.29 -9.10
N LEU A 291 5.56 -5.08 -8.67
CA LEU A 291 4.52 -4.30 -9.35
C LEU A 291 4.93 -3.93 -10.78
N VAL A 292 6.18 -3.50 -10.99
CA VAL A 292 6.70 -3.15 -12.31
C VAL A 292 6.74 -4.37 -13.23
N LEU A 293 7.18 -5.52 -12.72
CA LEU A 293 7.17 -6.79 -13.45
C LEU A 293 5.75 -7.26 -13.75
N TRP A 294 4.82 -7.08 -12.81
CA TRP A 294 3.41 -7.40 -13.01
C TRP A 294 2.79 -6.55 -14.12
N ASP A 295 2.98 -5.23 -14.09
CA ASP A 295 2.43 -4.31 -15.12
C ASP A 295 3.05 -4.57 -16.51
N TRP A 296 4.33 -4.96 -16.58
CA TRP A 296 4.94 -5.42 -17.84
C TRP A 296 4.26 -6.67 -18.38
N ARG A 297 4.07 -7.69 -17.53
CA ARG A 297 3.40 -8.95 -17.91
C ARG A 297 1.94 -8.70 -18.28
N LEU A 298 1.30 -7.77 -17.60
CA LEU A 298 -0.04 -7.31 -17.90
C LEU A 298 -0.09 -6.73 -19.32
N MET A 299 0.81 -5.80 -19.64
CA MET A 299 0.90 -5.18 -20.96
C MET A 299 1.14 -6.19 -22.08
N GLN A 300 1.97 -7.22 -21.85
CA GLN A 300 2.15 -8.33 -22.79
C GLN A 300 0.89 -9.19 -22.95
N SER A 301 0.15 -9.41 -21.85
CA SER A 301 -1.02 -10.29 -21.85
C SER A 301 -2.26 -9.61 -22.44
N ILE A 302 -2.68 -8.43 -21.97
CA ILE A 302 -3.94 -7.81 -22.38
C ILE A 302 -3.76 -6.65 -23.37
N GLY A 303 -2.52 -6.33 -23.75
CA GLY A 303 -2.22 -5.25 -24.70
C GLY A 303 -2.43 -3.85 -24.13
N PHE A 304 -2.55 -3.69 -22.81
CA PHE A 304 -2.55 -2.39 -22.17
C PHE A 304 -1.96 -2.47 -20.76
N SER A 305 -1.36 -1.36 -20.32
CA SER A 305 -0.94 -1.16 -18.93
C SER A 305 -2.11 -0.57 -18.13
N GLN A 306 -2.33 -1.06 -16.91
CA GLN A 306 -3.30 -0.46 -15.98
C GLN A 306 -2.76 0.83 -15.32
N GLY A 307 -1.52 1.20 -15.65
CA GLY A 307 -0.78 2.23 -14.95
C GLY A 307 -0.26 1.73 -13.59
N LEU A 308 0.76 2.41 -13.09
CA LEU A 308 1.39 2.13 -11.80
C LEU A 308 1.02 3.30 -10.91
N GLN A 309 -0.17 3.19 -10.35
CA GLN A 309 -0.72 4.20 -9.48
C GLN A 309 -0.01 4.11 -8.13
N GLY A 310 0.37 5.27 -7.56
CA GLY A 310 1.08 5.32 -6.28
C GLY A 310 0.35 4.59 -5.14
N ARG A 311 -0.99 4.56 -5.14
CA ARG A 311 -1.79 3.80 -4.14
C ARG A 311 -1.49 2.29 -4.12
N TYR A 312 -0.96 1.72 -5.21
CA TYR A 312 -0.56 0.31 -5.23
C TYR A 312 0.61 0.00 -4.29
N LEU A 313 1.34 1.03 -3.84
CA LEU A 313 2.44 0.92 -2.88
C LEU A 313 1.97 0.89 -1.41
N PHE A 314 0.68 1.10 -1.15
CA PHE A 314 0.14 1.19 0.22
C PHE A 314 0.29 -0.06 1.08
N PRO A 315 0.37 -1.28 0.53
CA PRO A 315 0.79 -2.44 1.31
C PRO A 315 2.14 -2.28 2.03
N ASN A 316 2.99 -1.36 1.56
CA ASN A 316 4.25 -0.96 2.21
C ASN A 316 4.25 0.48 2.75
N VAL A 317 3.09 1.11 2.96
CA VAL A 317 3.03 2.51 3.44
C VAL A 317 3.73 2.70 4.79
N VAL A 318 3.60 1.75 5.72
CA VAL A 318 4.22 1.85 7.05
C VAL A 318 5.76 1.81 6.95
N PRO A 319 6.39 0.83 6.27
CA PRO A 319 7.82 0.86 5.95
C PRO A 319 8.28 2.18 5.31
N GLN A 320 7.52 2.69 4.33
CA GLN A 320 7.88 3.91 3.61
C GLN A 320 7.84 5.15 4.52
N MET A 321 6.80 5.30 5.34
CA MET A 321 6.70 6.37 6.33
C MET A 321 7.74 6.23 7.45
N ALA A 322 8.10 5.00 7.82
CA ALA A 322 9.17 4.75 8.80
C ALA A 322 10.55 5.18 8.28
N LEU A 323 10.84 4.92 7.00
CA LEU A 323 12.06 5.39 6.33
C LEU A 323 12.09 6.92 6.22
N LEU A 324 10.95 7.54 5.88
CA LEU A 324 10.81 9.00 5.83
C LEU A 324 11.10 9.62 7.20
N LEU A 325 10.49 9.08 8.26
CA LEU A 325 10.71 9.53 9.64
C LEU A 325 12.17 9.36 10.06
N ALA A 326 12.76 8.18 9.85
CA ALA A 326 14.15 7.89 10.19
C ALA A 326 15.14 8.85 9.51
N GLY A 327 14.89 9.16 8.23
CA GLY A 327 15.71 10.10 7.47
C GLY A 327 15.69 11.51 8.05
N LEU A 328 14.51 12.04 8.35
CA LEU A 328 14.35 13.40 8.89
C LEU A 328 14.82 13.55 10.34
N THR A 329 14.90 12.46 11.10
CA THR A 329 15.35 12.46 12.49
C THR A 329 16.80 12.01 12.68
N VAL A 330 17.59 11.96 11.60
CA VAL A 330 19.01 11.54 11.65
C VAL A 330 19.88 12.41 12.59
N VAL A 331 19.50 13.66 12.80
CA VAL A 331 20.18 14.58 13.73
C VAL A 331 19.56 14.43 15.12
N LYS A 332 20.19 13.60 15.96
CA LYS A 332 19.68 13.23 17.31
C LYS A 332 19.32 14.41 18.21
N ARG A 333 20.04 15.54 18.11
CA ARG A 333 19.71 16.78 18.87
C ARG A 333 18.31 17.32 18.56
N PHE A 334 17.81 17.11 17.34
CA PHE A 334 16.52 17.65 16.87
C PHE A 334 15.50 16.54 16.57
N GLU A 335 15.77 15.28 16.94
CA GLU A 335 14.93 14.13 16.60
C GLU A 335 13.46 14.32 17.02
N LYS A 336 13.21 14.72 18.28
CA LYS A 336 11.85 14.96 18.78
C LYS A 336 11.17 16.13 18.10
N THR A 337 11.89 17.24 17.93
CA THR A 337 11.36 18.44 17.27
C THR A 337 11.00 18.15 15.82
N ALA A 338 11.87 17.46 15.07
CA ALA A 338 11.62 17.05 13.70
C ALA A 338 10.41 16.11 13.60
N ALA A 339 10.28 15.13 14.50
CA ALA A 339 9.13 14.25 14.56
C ALA A 339 7.81 15.01 14.82
N ILE A 340 7.81 15.95 15.76
CA ILE A 340 6.62 16.79 16.07
C ILE A 340 6.25 17.68 14.89
N LEU A 341 7.23 18.35 14.28
CA LEU A 341 6.99 19.19 13.09
C LEU A 341 6.42 18.37 11.93
N LEU A 342 6.91 17.14 11.75
CA LEU A 342 6.41 16.25 10.71
C LEU A 342 4.98 15.76 11.00
N VAL A 343 4.66 15.47 12.27
CA VAL A 343 3.29 15.17 12.73
C VAL A 343 2.35 16.32 12.39
N ILE A 344 2.70 17.54 12.80
CA ILE A 344 1.89 18.74 12.53
C ILE A 344 1.76 18.94 11.01
N GLY A 345 2.86 18.82 10.28
CA GLY A 345 2.88 18.95 8.82
C GLY A 345 1.99 17.94 8.11
N MET A 346 1.96 16.67 8.57
CA MET A 346 1.10 15.65 7.97
C MET A 346 -0.39 15.91 8.25
N VAL A 347 -0.73 16.35 9.46
CA VAL A 347 -2.12 16.74 9.79
C VAL A 347 -2.57 17.91 8.92
N ILE A 348 -1.74 18.95 8.79
CA ILE A 348 -2.02 20.09 7.90
C ILE A 348 -2.19 19.61 6.45
N LEU A 349 -1.28 18.75 5.97
CA LEU A 349 -1.34 18.21 4.61
C LEU A 349 -2.65 17.45 4.37
N ASN A 350 -3.11 16.67 5.35
CA ASN A 350 -4.38 15.95 5.29
C ASN A 350 -5.58 16.92 5.20
N ILE A 351 -5.60 17.97 6.02
CA ILE A 351 -6.64 19.01 5.98
C ILE A 351 -6.67 19.71 4.62
N VAL A 352 -5.49 20.05 4.08
CA VAL A 352 -5.38 20.66 2.74
C VAL A 352 -5.94 19.73 1.67
N ALA A 353 -5.66 18.43 1.74
CA ALA A 353 -6.22 17.45 0.84
C ALA A 353 -7.74 17.35 0.92
N LEU A 354 -8.30 17.27 2.14
CA LEU A 354 -9.74 17.25 2.37
C LEU A 354 -10.41 18.52 1.83
N HIS A 355 -9.83 19.69 2.08
CA HIS A 355 -10.31 20.95 1.54
C HIS A 355 -10.28 20.98 0.00
N THR A 356 -9.20 20.45 -0.60
CA THR A 356 -9.05 20.36 -2.07
C THR A 356 -10.15 19.48 -2.67
N VAL A 357 -10.48 18.35 -2.02
CA VAL A 357 -11.59 17.49 -2.42
C VAL A 357 -12.94 18.20 -2.20
N TYR A 358 -13.13 18.89 -1.09
CA TYR A 358 -14.38 19.59 -0.77
C TYR A 358 -14.74 20.68 -1.79
N VAL A 359 -13.79 21.56 -2.14
CA VAL A 359 -14.00 22.68 -3.09
C VAL A 359 -14.31 22.22 -4.52
N SER A 360 -14.10 20.93 -4.82
CA SER A 360 -14.38 20.35 -6.14
C SER A 360 -15.81 19.79 -6.29
N TYR A 361 -16.62 19.85 -5.25
CA TYR A 361 -18.07 19.59 -5.30
C TYR A 361 -18.80 20.91 -5.47
#